data_AF-A0A0G1LKW2-F1
#
_entry.id   AF-A0A0G1LKW2-F1
#
_cell.length_a   1.000
_cell.length_b   1.000
_cell.length_c   1.000
_cell.angle_alpha   90.00
_cell.angle_beta   90.00
_cell.angle_gamma   90.00
#
_symmetry.space_group_name_H-M   'P 1'
#
loop_
_entity.id
_entity.type
_entity.pdbx_description
1 polymer ?
#
loop_
_entity_poly.entity_id
_entity_poly.type
_entity_poly.pdbx_seq_one_letter_code
_entity_poly.pdbx_strand_id
1 'polypeptide(L)'
;MSYFEIGSESWEYRKMQKNNKQSGNSGEQEIVNLVPCPNCGKSLMKLPPNYPLYDIQCTGCSFRAQVKTNQSKPKSVVFGAGWQIMNKVLKSGYMTPPLFLNFKWMEKDTQKQEIRFYPFVPKKNLSNYRLSETARRANYEMFTYTGMDKLPYFLVYQK
;
A
#
# COMPACT_ATOMS: atom_id res chain seq x y z
N MET A 1 -13.75 4.20 -48.10
CA MET A 1 -13.64 3.30 -46.93
C MET A 1 -12.34 3.64 -46.22
N SER A 2 -12.41 4.53 -45.24
CA SER A 2 -11.28 4.90 -44.37
C SER A 2 -11.24 3.94 -43.19
N TYR A 3 -10.26 3.06 -43.13
CA TYR A 3 -10.00 2.27 -41.92
C TYR A 3 -9.22 3.15 -40.94
N PHE A 4 -9.86 3.43 -39.80
CA PHE A 4 -9.29 4.09 -38.63
C PHE A 4 -8.20 3.22 -38.00
N GLU A 5 -6.98 3.75 -37.87
CA GLU A 5 -5.91 3.20 -37.04
C GLU A 5 -6.14 3.58 -35.57
N ILE A 6 -6.85 2.74 -34.82
CA ILE A 6 -6.92 2.83 -33.35
C ILE A 6 -6.29 1.56 -32.80
N GLY A 7 -4.97 1.56 -32.63
CA GLY A 7 -4.26 0.34 -32.25
C GLY A 7 -2.95 0.50 -31.50
N SER A 8 -2.35 1.69 -31.44
CA SER A 8 -1.01 1.89 -30.86
C SER A 8 -1.00 2.31 -29.39
N GLU A 9 -1.96 3.12 -28.93
CA GLU A 9 -1.95 3.70 -27.57
C GLU A 9 -2.21 2.67 -26.44
N SER A 10 -2.93 1.58 -26.74
CA SER A 10 -3.26 0.52 -25.78
C SER A 10 -2.06 -0.35 -25.37
N TRP A 11 -1.07 -0.48 -26.25
CA TRP A 11 0.10 -1.34 -26.04
C TRP A 11 1.23 -0.64 -25.28
N GLU A 12 1.42 0.67 -25.47
CA GLU A 12 2.39 1.45 -24.69
C GLU A 12 1.98 1.56 -23.22
N TYR A 13 0.69 1.65 -22.93
CA TYR A 13 0.19 1.75 -21.56
C TYR A 13 0.40 0.46 -20.74
N ARG A 14 0.30 -0.73 -21.38
CA ARG A 14 0.62 -2.02 -20.74
C ARG A 14 2.10 -2.18 -20.40
N LYS A 15 3.00 -1.46 -21.08
CA LYS A 15 4.45 -1.50 -20.83
C LYS A 15 4.88 -0.71 -19.59
N MET A 16 4.02 0.11 -19.00
CA MET A 16 4.34 0.85 -17.77
C MET A 16 3.95 0.12 -16.48
N GLN A 17 3.94 -1.22 -16.47
CA GLN A 17 3.93 -1.97 -15.21
C GLN A 17 5.28 -1.80 -14.51
N LYS A 18 5.40 -0.74 -13.71
CA LYS A 18 6.47 -0.60 -12.73
C LYS A 18 6.55 -1.90 -11.92
N ASN A 19 7.73 -2.47 -11.81
CA ASN A 19 7.99 -3.59 -10.90
C ASN A 19 7.41 -3.26 -9.51
N ASN A 20 6.82 -4.23 -8.81
CA ASN A 20 6.19 -4.04 -7.50
C ASN A 20 7.06 -3.24 -6.51
N LYS A 21 8.39 -3.43 -6.56
CA LYS A 21 9.35 -2.66 -5.75
C LYS A 21 9.37 -1.17 -6.11
N GLN A 22 9.38 -0.85 -7.40
CA GLN A 22 9.35 0.54 -7.88
C GLN A 22 8.00 1.19 -7.59
N SER A 23 6.90 0.46 -7.76
CA SER A 23 5.56 0.92 -7.39
C SER A 23 5.48 1.25 -5.89
N GLY A 24 5.99 0.37 -5.02
CA GLY A 24 6.10 0.58 -3.57
C GLY A 24 6.89 1.84 -3.23
N ASN A 25 8.15 1.92 -3.70
CA ASN A 25 9.02 3.08 -3.44
C ASN A 25 8.39 4.41 -3.89
N SER A 26 7.72 4.42 -5.06
CA SER A 26 7.06 5.61 -5.57
C SER A 26 5.84 5.99 -4.74
N GLY A 27 5.06 5.02 -4.27
CA GLY A 27 3.89 5.29 -3.43
C GLY A 27 4.26 5.76 -2.02
N GLU A 28 5.36 5.28 -1.46
CA GLU A 28 5.93 5.82 -0.21
C GLU A 28 6.29 7.30 -0.38
N GLN A 29 6.97 7.64 -1.49
CA GLN A 29 7.36 9.02 -1.76
C GLN A 29 6.15 9.92 -2.04
N GLU A 30 5.13 9.43 -2.74
CA GLU A 30 3.87 10.15 -2.95
C GLU A 30 3.21 10.53 -1.63
N ILE A 31 3.14 9.61 -0.66
CA ILE A 31 2.59 9.91 0.66
C ILE A 31 3.42 10.98 1.36
N VAL A 32 4.74 10.87 1.34
CA VAL A 32 5.64 11.88 1.92
C VAL A 32 5.39 13.27 1.34
N ASN A 33 5.11 13.36 0.04
CA ASN A 33 4.92 14.62 -0.66
C ASN A 33 3.50 15.20 -0.50
N LEU A 34 2.48 14.36 -0.39
CA LEU A 34 1.07 14.76 -0.47
C LEU A 34 0.36 14.85 0.88
N VAL A 35 0.83 14.09 1.88
CA VAL A 35 0.08 13.87 3.11
C VAL A 35 0.84 14.46 4.30
N PRO A 36 0.28 15.44 5.04
CA PRO A 36 0.83 15.86 6.31
C PRO A 36 0.69 14.75 7.35
N CYS A 37 1.53 14.73 8.37
CA CYS A 37 1.43 13.73 9.44
C CYS A 37 0.04 13.75 10.09
N PRO A 38 -0.68 12.62 10.14
CA PRO A 38 -2.04 12.58 10.68
C PRO A 38 -2.09 12.79 12.20
N ASN A 39 -0.94 12.69 12.89
CA ASN A 39 -0.86 12.89 14.33
C ASN A 39 -0.57 14.36 14.72
N CYS A 40 0.26 15.09 13.95
CA CYS A 40 0.72 16.42 14.35
C CYS A 40 0.84 17.45 13.21
N GLY A 41 0.44 17.10 11.98
CA GLY A 41 0.46 17.99 10.81
C GLY A 41 1.82 18.25 10.16
N LYS A 42 2.94 17.90 10.81
CA LYS A 42 4.30 18.09 10.25
C LYS A 42 4.60 17.13 9.10
N SER A 43 5.66 17.38 8.35
CA SER A 43 6.07 16.54 7.22
C SER A 43 6.39 15.10 7.62
N LEU A 44 6.20 14.19 6.67
CA LEU A 44 6.64 12.80 6.75
C LEU A 44 8.00 12.67 6.05
N MET A 45 8.74 11.61 6.38
CA MET A 45 9.99 11.23 5.73
C MET A 45 10.03 9.71 5.54
N LYS A 46 10.76 9.24 4.53
CA LYS A 46 10.98 7.81 4.32
C LYS A 46 11.94 7.24 5.37
N LEU A 47 11.67 6.02 5.81
CA LEU A 47 12.63 5.23 6.56
C LEU A 47 13.59 4.50 5.61
N PRO A 48 14.77 4.05 6.10
CA PRO A 48 15.69 3.26 5.30
C PRO A 48 15.03 2.00 4.72
N PRO A 49 15.47 1.51 3.55
CA PRO A 49 14.97 0.27 2.99
C PRO A 49 15.09 -0.90 3.98
N ASN A 50 14.11 -1.80 3.98
CA ASN A 50 14.01 -2.95 4.89
C ASN A 50 13.89 -2.60 6.39
N TYR A 51 13.56 -1.35 6.73
CA TYR A 51 13.18 -1.01 8.09
C TYR A 51 11.98 -1.89 8.52
N PRO A 52 12.04 -2.60 9.66
CA PRO A 52 10.99 -3.53 10.01
C PRO A 52 9.63 -2.85 10.17
N LEU A 53 8.62 -3.35 9.45
CA LEU A 53 7.20 -2.97 9.49
C LEU A 53 6.80 -1.55 9.09
N TYR A 54 7.69 -0.56 9.19
CA TYR A 54 7.38 0.84 8.92
C TYR A 54 8.13 1.32 7.69
N ASP A 55 7.44 2.11 6.86
CA ASP A 55 8.02 2.65 5.62
C ASP A 55 8.29 4.17 5.74
N ILE A 56 7.53 4.86 6.60
CA ILE A 56 7.65 6.31 6.81
C ILE A 56 7.59 6.69 8.30
N GLN A 57 8.14 7.86 8.61
CA GLN A 57 8.14 8.47 9.94
C GLN A 57 7.83 9.98 9.85
N CYS A 58 7.13 10.55 10.83
CA CYS A 58 6.99 11.99 10.97
C CYS A 58 8.29 12.63 11.44
N THR A 59 8.65 13.78 10.86
CA THR A 59 9.85 14.54 11.23
C THR A 59 9.75 15.23 12.59
N GLY A 60 8.56 15.33 13.18
CA GLY A 60 8.36 16.11 14.40
C GLY A 60 7.80 15.38 15.62
N CYS A 61 6.96 14.35 15.46
CA CYS A 61 6.37 13.61 16.58
C CYS A 61 6.75 12.12 16.62
N SER A 62 7.67 11.70 15.76
CA SER A 62 8.12 10.30 15.64
C SER A 62 7.02 9.27 15.34
N PHE A 63 5.81 9.70 14.96
CA PHE A 63 4.77 8.83 14.40
C PHE A 63 5.32 8.01 13.24
N ARG A 64 5.02 6.71 13.19
CA ARG A 64 5.45 5.80 12.12
C ARG A 64 4.26 5.06 11.53
N ALA A 65 4.34 4.79 10.24
CA ALA A 65 3.30 4.02 9.54
C ALA A 65 3.91 3.13 8.46
N GLN A 66 3.16 2.07 8.15
CA GLN A 66 3.37 1.26 6.97
C GLN A 66 2.63 1.88 5.77
N VAL A 67 3.17 1.69 4.58
CA VAL A 67 2.57 2.08 3.30
C VAL A 67 2.31 0.84 2.45
N LYS A 68 1.15 0.79 1.82
CA LYS A 68 0.86 -0.13 0.72
C LYS A 68 0.20 0.61 -0.43
N THR A 69 0.69 0.34 -1.64
CA THR A 69 0.23 0.98 -2.87
C THR A 69 -0.47 -0.06 -3.74
N ASN A 70 -1.68 0.25 -4.18
CA ASN A 70 -2.53 -0.63 -4.96
C ASN A 70 -2.97 0.06 -6.26
N GLN A 71 -2.72 -0.59 -7.40
CA GLN A 71 -3.20 -0.16 -8.72
C GLN A 71 -4.64 -0.65 -8.95
N SER A 72 -5.54 -0.27 -8.06
CA SER A 72 -6.96 -0.61 -8.11
C SER A 72 -7.79 0.45 -7.37
N LYS A 73 -9.11 0.44 -7.60
CA LYS A 73 -10.06 1.07 -6.68
C LYS A 73 -9.90 0.51 -5.26
N PRO A 74 -10.34 1.25 -4.22
CA PRO A 74 -10.39 0.73 -2.86
C PRO A 74 -11.09 -0.62 -2.79
N LYS A 75 -10.54 -1.55 -2.00
CA LYS A 75 -10.99 -2.94 -1.92
C LYS A 75 -10.83 -3.51 -0.53
N SER A 76 -11.61 -4.56 -0.22
CA SER A 76 -11.64 -5.20 1.09
C SER A 76 -10.34 -5.92 1.47
N VAL A 77 -9.62 -6.48 0.48
CA VAL A 77 -8.41 -7.29 0.71
C VAL A 77 -7.20 -6.62 0.09
N VAL A 78 -6.16 -6.43 0.90
CA VAL A 78 -4.88 -5.84 0.48
C VAL A 78 -3.73 -6.75 0.90
N PHE A 79 -2.77 -6.95 -0.01
CA PHE A 79 -1.60 -7.78 0.29
C PHE A 79 -0.65 -7.09 1.28
N GLY A 80 -0.25 -7.83 2.30
CA GLY A 80 0.77 -7.44 3.25
C GLY A 80 2.17 -7.87 2.81
N ALA A 81 3.07 -8.01 3.78
CA ALA A 81 4.43 -8.47 3.59
C ALA A 81 4.60 -9.93 4.05
N GLY A 82 5.84 -10.36 4.31
CA GLY A 82 6.10 -11.66 4.92
C GLY A 82 5.50 -11.78 6.32
N TRP A 83 4.86 -12.91 6.61
CA TRP A 83 4.17 -13.13 7.88
C TRP A 83 5.12 -13.16 9.08
N GLN A 84 6.34 -13.66 8.90
CA GLN A 84 7.28 -13.89 10.00
C GLN A 84 7.57 -12.64 10.85
N ILE A 85 7.82 -11.49 10.20
CA ILE A 85 8.11 -10.24 10.92
C ILE A 85 6.86 -9.77 11.66
N MET A 86 5.70 -9.77 11.00
CA MET A 86 4.43 -9.37 11.61
C MET A 86 4.08 -10.25 12.81
N ASN A 87 4.21 -11.58 12.66
CA ASN A 87 3.93 -12.55 13.71
C ASN A 87 4.83 -12.33 14.94
N LYS A 88 6.12 -12.06 14.75
CA LYS A 88 7.04 -11.75 15.86
C LYS A 88 6.62 -10.49 16.61
N VAL A 89 6.23 -9.43 15.90
CA VAL A 89 5.78 -8.18 16.51
C VAL A 89 4.49 -8.38 17.28
N LEU A 90 3.50 -9.06 16.71
CA LEU A 90 2.24 -9.38 17.39
C LEU A 90 2.44 -10.27 18.62
N LYS A 91 3.34 -11.27 18.54
CA LYS A 91 3.70 -12.14 19.68
C LYS A 91 4.43 -11.39 20.79
N SER A 92 5.11 -10.29 20.46
CA SER A 92 5.81 -9.43 21.43
C SER A 92 4.88 -8.42 22.10
N GLY A 93 3.56 -8.52 21.88
CA GLY A 93 2.55 -7.65 22.49
C GLY A 93 2.31 -6.33 21.76
N TYR A 94 3.02 -6.07 20.66
CA TYR A 94 2.79 -4.87 19.86
C TYR A 94 1.55 -5.02 18.98
N MET A 95 0.89 -3.90 18.72
CA MET A 95 -0.23 -3.82 17.79
C MET A 95 0.26 -3.79 16.33
N THR A 96 -0.65 -4.10 15.40
CA THR A 96 -0.44 -3.86 13.97
C THR A 96 -0.06 -2.39 13.76
N PRO A 97 0.97 -2.08 12.96
CA PRO A 97 1.35 -0.70 12.70
C PRO A 97 0.22 0.09 12.03
N PRO A 98 0.11 1.41 12.27
CA PRO A 98 -0.75 2.29 11.48
C PRO A 98 -0.42 2.15 9.99
N LEU A 99 -1.44 2.24 9.13
CA LEU A 99 -1.32 1.88 7.72
C LEU A 99 -1.88 2.97 6.82
N PHE A 100 -1.09 3.37 5.83
CA PHE A 100 -1.59 4.10 4.67
C PHE A 100 -1.82 3.14 3.51
N LEU A 101 -3.00 3.24 2.91
CA LEU A 101 -3.33 2.59 1.64
C LEU A 101 -3.44 3.65 0.56
N ASN A 102 -2.54 3.59 -0.43
CA ASN A 102 -2.51 4.47 -1.59
C ASN A 102 -3.12 3.73 -2.79
N PHE A 103 -4.37 4.03 -3.11
CA PHE A 103 -5.11 3.47 -4.24
C PHE A 103 -4.99 4.36 -5.46
N LYS A 104 -4.66 3.77 -6.61
CA LYS A 104 -4.55 4.45 -7.90
C LYS A 104 -5.27 3.64 -8.97
N TRP A 105 -6.12 4.28 -9.77
CA TRP A 105 -6.85 3.62 -10.85
C TRP A 105 -7.17 4.58 -11.99
N MET A 106 -7.56 4.01 -13.13
CA MET A 106 -8.08 4.77 -14.27
C MET A 106 -9.60 4.67 -14.31
N GLU A 107 -10.26 5.80 -14.55
CA GLU A 107 -11.71 5.87 -14.75
C GLU A 107 -12.00 6.84 -15.88
N LYS A 108 -12.53 6.34 -17.00
CA LYS A 108 -12.84 7.13 -18.21
C LYS A 108 -11.67 8.05 -18.62
N ASP A 109 -10.49 7.45 -18.76
CA ASP A 109 -9.22 8.12 -19.11
C ASP A 109 -8.71 9.16 -18.10
N THR A 110 -9.37 9.27 -16.94
CA THR A 110 -8.93 10.12 -15.84
C THR A 110 -8.19 9.28 -14.81
N GLN A 111 -6.98 9.72 -14.45
CA GLN A 111 -6.24 9.16 -13.32
C GLN A 111 -6.91 9.54 -12.02
N LYS A 112 -7.24 8.54 -11.21
CA LYS A 112 -7.83 8.69 -9.89
C LYS A 112 -6.88 8.18 -8.82
N GLN A 113 -6.89 8.87 -7.67
CA GLN A 113 -6.09 8.50 -6.53
C GLN A 113 -6.83 8.76 -5.23
N GLU A 114 -6.68 7.82 -4.30
CA GLU A 114 -7.22 7.93 -2.95
C GLU A 114 -6.20 7.39 -1.94
N ILE A 115 -5.85 8.20 -0.94
CA ILE A 115 -4.99 7.77 0.15
C ILE A 115 -5.82 7.70 1.42
N ARG A 116 -5.94 6.48 1.97
CA ARG A 116 -6.65 6.20 3.23
C ARG A 116 -5.64 5.94 4.34
N PHE A 117 -5.85 6.55 5.49
CA PHE A 117 -5.09 6.31 6.70
C PHE A 117 -5.91 5.50 7.71
N TYR A 118 -5.40 4.33 8.09
CA TYR A 118 -5.96 3.46 9.11
C TYR A 118 -5.10 3.59 10.37
N PRO A 119 -5.56 4.31 11.41
CA PRO A 119 -4.80 4.47 12.65
C PRO A 119 -4.65 3.15 13.40
N PHE A 120 -5.61 2.23 13.21
CA PHE A 120 -5.65 0.94 13.86
C PHE A 120 -6.20 -0.13 12.92
N VAL A 121 -5.44 -1.21 12.73
CA VAL A 121 -5.88 -2.40 11.99
C VAL A 121 -5.88 -3.59 12.95
N PRO A 122 -7.04 -4.10 13.36
CA PRO A 122 -7.12 -5.19 14.32
C PRO A 122 -6.42 -6.46 13.82
N LYS A 123 -5.86 -7.27 14.73
CA LYS A 123 -5.24 -8.56 14.37
C LYS A 123 -6.21 -9.52 13.64
N LYS A 124 -7.51 -9.47 13.95
CA LYS A 124 -8.54 -10.27 13.26
C LYS A 124 -8.69 -9.93 11.77
N ASN A 125 -8.18 -8.76 11.35
CA ASN A 125 -8.14 -8.32 9.97
C ASN A 125 -6.83 -8.70 9.27
N LEU A 126 -6.03 -9.59 9.88
CA LEU A 126 -4.83 -10.17 9.28
C LEU A 126 -5.08 -11.65 9.00
N SER A 127 -4.80 -12.09 7.77
CA SER A 127 -4.91 -13.50 7.38
C SER A 127 -3.58 -14.00 6.82
N ASN A 128 -2.98 -15.00 7.48
CA ASN A 128 -1.76 -15.67 7.01
C ASN A 128 -2.13 -16.63 5.86
N TYR A 129 -1.27 -16.69 4.84
CA TYR A 129 -1.35 -17.68 3.79
C TYR A 129 0.05 -18.06 3.31
N ARG A 130 0.16 -19.25 2.75
CA ARG A 130 1.40 -19.77 2.17
C ARG A 130 1.36 -19.64 0.65
N LEU A 131 2.44 -19.17 0.05
CA LEU A 131 2.58 -19.14 -1.40
C LEU A 131 2.63 -20.57 -1.96
N SER A 132 2.10 -20.76 -3.18
CA SER A 132 2.12 -22.05 -3.88
C SER A 132 3.55 -22.56 -4.09
N GLU A 133 3.68 -23.86 -4.29
CA GLU A 133 4.97 -24.51 -4.56
C GLU A 133 5.62 -24.02 -5.87
N THR A 134 4.81 -23.54 -6.79
CA THR A 134 5.24 -22.99 -8.09
C THR A 134 5.60 -21.51 -8.06
N ALA A 135 5.38 -20.82 -6.93
CA ALA A 135 5.69 -19.40 -6.81
C ALA A 135 7.20 -19.14 -6.76
N ARG A 136 7.65 -17.95 -7.20
CA ARG A 136 9.07 -17.54 -7.13
C ARG A 136 9.69 -17.68 -5.74
N ARG A 137 8.86 -17.51 -4.70
CA ARG A 137 9.22 -17.78 -3.30
C ARG A 137 8.32 -18.89 -2.78
N ALA A 138 8.48 -20.09 -3.35
CA ALA A 138 7.69 -21.25 -3.01
C ALA A 138 7.59 -21.42 -1.49
N ASN A 139 6.39 -21.72 -1.00
CA ASN A 139 6.15 -22.01 0.41
C ASN A 139 6.40 -20.87 1.40
N TYR A 140 6.67 -19.65 0.92
CA TYR A 140 6.89 -18.50 1.80
C TYR A 140 5.57 -18.03 2.41
N GLU A 141 5.56 -17.77 3.72
CA GLU A 141 4.40 -17.26 4.43
C GLU A 141 4.25 -15.74 4.25
N MET A 142 3.06 -15.33 3.85
CA MET A 142 2.65 -13.95 3.67
C MET A 142 1.36 -13.69 4.44
N PHE A 143 0.96 -12.44 4.53
CA PHE A 143 -0.35 -12.12 5.07
C PHE A 143 -1.11 -11.15 4.19
N THR A 144 -2.43 -11.12 4.35
CA THR A 144 -3.31 -10.09 3.79
C THR A 144 -3.97 -9.31 4.92
N TYR A 145 -4.23 -8.04 4.63
CA TYR A 145 -5.20 -7.22 5.34
C TYR A 145 -6.58 -7.50 4.76
N THR A 146 -7.57 -7.82 5.59
CA THR A 146 -8.93 -8.19 5.17
C THR A 146 -9.98 -7.27 5.80
N GLY A 147 -11.12 -7.06 5.12
CA GLY A 147 -12.19 -6.19 5.62
C GLY A 147 -11.82 -4.70 5.66
N MET A 148 -10.86 -4.26 4.84
CA MET A 148 -10.36 -2.88 4.83
C MET A 148 -11.41 -1.86 4.38
N ASP A 149 -12.42 -2.29 3.64
CA ASP A 149 -13.59 -1.52 3.23
C ASP A 149 -14.54 -1.19 4.39
N LYS A 150 -14.47 -1.95 5.50
CA LYS A 150 -15.35 -1.82 6.66
C LYS A 150 -14.67 -1.16 7.86
N LEU A 151 -13.34 -1.14 7.89
CA LEU A 151 -12.60 -0.50 8.98
C LEU A 151 -12.69 1.02 8.89
N PRO A 152 -12.74 1.73 10.02
CA PRO A 152 -12.68 3.19 10.02
C PRO A 152 -11.33 3.66 9.49
N TYR A 153 -11.35 4.69 8.65
CA TYR A 153 -10.17 5.34 8.10
C TYR A 153 -10.39 6.84 7.99
N PHE A 154 -9.28 7.57 7.92
CA PHE A 154 -9.27 8.96 7.50
C PHE A 154 -8.94 9.02 6.01
N LEU A 155 -9.77 9.71 5.23
CA LEU A 155 -9.41 10.07 3.86
C LEU A 155 -8.45 11.26 3.93
N VAL A 156 -7.18 11.03 3.60
CA VAL A 156 -6.11 12.04 3.75
C VAL A 156 -5.68 12.68 2.44
N TYR A 157 -6.10 12.12 1.30
CA TYR A 157 -5.88 12.69 -0.03
C TYR A 157 -6.83 12.07 -1.05
N GLN A 158 -7.34 12.87 -2.00
CA GLN A 158 -8.16 12.40 -3.12
C GLN A 158 -7.99 13.30 -4.36
N LYS A 159 -7.99 12.70 -5.56
CA LYS A 159 -8.17 13.38 -6.86
C LYS A 159 -8.85 12.47 -7.90
#